data_AF-A0A5C7X909-F1
#
_entry.id   AF-A0A5C7X909-F1
#
_cell.length_a   1.000
_cell.length_b   1.000
_cell.length_c   1.000
_cell.angle_alpha   90.00
_cell.angle_beta   90.00
_cell.angle_gamma   90.00
#
_symmetry.space_group_name_H-M   'P 1'
#
loop_
_entity.id
_entity.type
_entity.pdbx_description
1 polymer ?
#
loop_
_entity_poly.entity_id
_entity_poly.type
_entity_poly.pdbx_seq_one_letter_code
_entity_poly.pdbx_strand_id
1 'polypeptide(L)'
;MRFFNSLIFSLVMMVSLSSHAAVETYGELLAGTYEPSADFASLSVSNTGNVYTFTLTAFDLNALFTNAAFIGSIAVKATPDVNVRNIAISGVSGGVVDLDVSNGGGPGGDWDFRFVLGQGQDRLLANESVTWTATFASASQVTLNDYALHVQGLTNAQGKSAWYENSIVTTPVPEPSAWCMLLAGLILLATTRRRLAKI
;
A
#
# COMPACT_ATOMS: atom_id res chain seq x y z
N MET A 1 4.49 -35.35 36.61
CA MET A 1 4.13 -35.33 35.17
C MET A 1 2.97 -34.37 34.81
N ARG A 2 2.59 -33.40 35.66
CA ARG A 2 1.54 -32.39 35.34
C ARG A 2 2.09 -31.04 34.85
N PHE A 3 3.39 -30.80 35.03
CA PHE A 3 4.05 -29.55 34.62
C PHE A 3 4.43 -29.50 33.13
N PHE A 4 4.70 -30.64 32.50
CA PHE A 4 5.10 -30.68 31.09
C PHE A 4 3.92 -30.49 30.12
N ASN A 5 2.70 -30.90 30.49
CA ASN A 5 1.52 -30.71 29.63
C ASN A 5 1.01 -29.26 29.63
N SER A 6 1.35 -28.44 30.63
CA SER A 6 0.98 -27.02 30.65
C SER A 6 1.94 -26.14 29.85
N LEU A 7 3.15 -26.62 29.56
CA LEU A 7 4.18 -25.86 28.84
C LEU A 7 3.92 -25.87 27.32
N ILE A 8 3.34 -26.95 26.79
CA ILE A 8 3.05 -27.11 25.35
C ILE A 8 1.91 -26.17 24.90
N PHE A 9 0.96 -25.83 25.78
CA PHE A 9 -0.14 -24.91 25.45
C PHE A 9 0.28 -23.43 25.45
N SER A 10 1.33 -23.05 26.19
CA SER A 10 1.84 -21.66 26.20
C SER A 10 2.77 -21.33 25.02
N LEU A 11 3.32 -22.34 24.32
CA LEU A 11 4.29 -22.11 23.24
C LEU A 11 3.63 -21.79 21.89
N VAL A 12 2.31 -21.98 21.74
CA VAL A 12 1.59 -21.78 20.46
C VAL A 12 1.11 -20.33 20.25
N MET A 13 1.28 -19.44 21.23
CA MET A 13 0.90 -18.01 21.10
C MET A 13 2.01 -17.09 20.59
N MET A 14 3.19 -17.62 20.23
CA MET A 14 4.24 -16.80 19.66
C MET A 14 4.24 -16.92 18.14
N VAL A 15 4.24 -15.75 17.49
CA VAL A 15 4.38 -15.48 16.06
C VAL A 15 3.06 -15.43 15.27
N SER A 16 2.16 -14.53 15.67
CA SER A 16 1.32 -13.81 14.71
C SER A 16 2.03 -12.52 14.31
N LEU A 17 2.79 -12.55 13.21
CA LEU A 17 3.23 -11.32 12.54
C LEU A 17 1.99 -10.72 11.88
N SER A 18 1.49 -9.60 12.41
CA SER A 18 0.47 -8.83 11.72
C SER A 18 1.12 -8.14 10.52
N SER A 19 0.69 -8.47 9.30
CA SER A 19 0.94 -7.63 8.12
C SER A 19 -0.27 -6.70 7.95
N HIS A 20 -0.17 -5.47 8.45
CA HIS A 20 -1.11 -4.43 8.07
C HIS A 20 -0.64 -3.82 6.75
N ALA A 21 -1.49 -3.86 5.72
CA ALA A 21 -1.27 -3.05 4.52
C ALA A 21 -1.87 -1.66 4.79
N ALA A 22 -1.04 -0.62 4.78
CA ALA A 22 -1.54 0.75 4.81
C ALA A 22 -2.15 1.04 3.44
N VAL A 23 -3.37 1.59 3.43
CA VAL A 23 -4.02 2.07 2.21
C VAL A 23 -4.03 3.59 2.27
N GLU A 24 -3.43 4.19 1.26
CA GLU A 24 -3.31 5.62 1.11
C GLU A 24 -4.14 6.06 -0.08
N THR A 25 -4.80 7.22 0.00
CA THR A 25 -5.59 7.79 -1.10
C THR A 25 -4.90 9.04 -1.65
N TYR A 26 -5.22 9.38 -2.90
CA TYR A 26 -4.63 10.51 -3.60
C TYR A 26 -5.73 11.44 -4.11
N GLY A 27 -5.60 12.72 -3.77
CA GLY A 27 -6.54 13.78 -4.13
C GLY A 27 -5.97 15.19 -3.90
N GLU A 28 -4.99 15.33 -3.00
CA GLU A 28 -4.35 16.60 -2.66
C GLU A 28 -3.16 16.91 -3.58
N LEU A 29 -3.10 18.15 -4.07
CA LEU A 29 -2.10 18.59 -5.04
C LEU A 29 -0.75 18.84 -4.34
N LEU A 30 0.26 18.06 -4.70
CA LEU A 30 1.63 18.27 -4.26
C LEU A 30 2.39 19.26 -5.17
N ALA A 31 2.22 19.12 -6.50
CA ALA A 31 2.81 20.05 -7.47
C ALA A 31 2.06 20.05 -8.80
N GLY A 32 1.84 21.23 -9.36
CA GLY A 32 1.10 21.41 -10.60
C GLY A 32 0.08 22.54 -10.45
N THR A 33 -0.98 22.49 -11.25
CA THR A 33 -1.98 23.58 -11.29
C THR A 33 -3.42 23.12 -11.15
N TYR A 34 -3.66 21.81 -11.09
CA TYR A 34 -5.01 21.27 -11.03
C TYR A 34 -5.15 20.34 -9.83
N GLU A 35 -6.15 20.59 -9.00
CA GLU A 35 -6.51 19.76 -7.86
C GLU A 35 -7.91 19.16 -8.13
N PRO A 36 -8.05 17.82 -8.10
CA PRO A 36 -9.33 17.16 -8.33
C PRO A 36 -10.29 17.43 -7.16
N SER A 37 -11.59 17.33 -7.42
CA SER A 37 -12.62 17.54 -6.40
C SER A 37 -12.79 16.38 -5.40
N ALA A 38 -12.09 15.27 -5.62
CA ALA A 38 -12.17 14.06 -4.82
C ALA A 38 -10.92 13.18 -5.05
N ASP A 39 -10.75 12.18 -4.19
CA ASP A 39 -9.71 11.17 -4.36
C ASP A 39 -9.90 10.41 -5.68
N PHE A 40 -8.82 10.20 -6.43
CA PHE A 40 -8.83 9.57 -7.75
C PHE A 40 -8.12 8.21 -7.79
N ALA A 41 -7.31 7.91 -6.78
CA ALA A 41 -6.57 6.66 -6.70
C ALA A 41 -6.30 6.27 -5.25
N SER A 42 -5.94 5.01 -5.06
CA SER A 42 -5.39 4.51 -3.80
C SER A 42 -4.19 3.61 -4.02
N LEU A 43 -3.20 3.69 -3.14
CA LEU A 43 -2.06 2.80 -3.08
C LEU A 43 -2.09 2.00 -1.79
N SER A 44 -1.99 0.68 -1.91
CA SER A 44 -1.81 -0.23 -0.79
C SER A 44 -0.40 -0.80 -0.85
N VAL A 45 0.35 -0.69 0.25
CA VAL A 45 1.69 -1.26 0.36
C VAL A 45 1.76 -2.20 1.55
N SER A 46 2.24 -3.41 1.29
CA SER A 46 2.57 -4.39 2.33
C SER A 46 3.97 -4.92 2.11
N ASN A 47 4.63 -5.37 3.17
CA ASN A 47 5.98 -5.89 3.07
C ASN A 47 6.21 -7.12 3.94
N THR A 48 7.17 -7.93 3.52
CA THR A 48 7.74 -9.02 4.31
C THR A 48 9.25 -9.00 4.11
N GLY A 49 9.97 -8.49 5.10
CA GLY A 49 11.42 -8.26 5.00
C GLY A 49 11.75 -7.19 3.96
N ASN A 50 12.54 -7.57 2.95
CA ASN A 50 12.96 -6.73 1.83
C ASN A 50 12.06 -6.84 0.59
N VAL A 51 10.94 -7.57 0.69
CA VAL A 51 9.98 -7.76 -0.39
C VAL A 51 8.75 -6.91 -0.10
N TYR A 52 8.42 -6.01 -1.02
CA TYR A 52 7.27 -5.12 -0.94
C TYR A 52 6.28 -5.46 -2.03
N THR A 53 5.01 -5.61 -1.66
CA THR A 53 3.89 -5.78 -2.59
C THR A 53 3.07 -4.51 -2.61
N PHE A 54 2.93 -3.94 -3.81
CA PHE A 54 2.17 -2.74 -4.07
C PHE A 54 0.91 -3.09 -4.84
N THR A 55 -0.19 -2.44 -4.50
CA THR A 55 -1.44 -2.49 -5.26
C THR A 55 -1.93 -1.06 -5.46
N LEU A 56 -1.84 -0.56 -6.68
CA LEU A 56 -2.38 0.74 -7.08
C LEU A 56 -3.76 0.51 -7.71
N THR A 57 -4.76 1.25 -7.26
CA THR A 57 -6.11 1.25 -7.84
C THR A 57 -6.46 2.64 -8.32
N ALA A 58 -6.93 2.75 -9.56
CA ALA A 58 -7.51 3.95 -10.13
C ALA A 58 -9.04 3.91 -9.94
N PHE A 59 -9.65 5.00 -9.48
CA PHE A 59 -11.11 5.08 -9.31
C PHE A 59 -11.78 5.52 -10.60
N ASP A 60 -11.75 6.82 -10.91
CA ASP A 60 -12.26 7.34 -12.17
C ASP A 60 -11.48 8.61 -12.58
N LEU A 61 -10.32 8.41 -13.21
CA LEU A 61 -9.51 9.52 -13.71
C LEU A 61 -10.22 10.31 -14.82
N ASN A 62 -11.09 9.66 -15.59
CA ASN A 62 -11.76 10.32 -16.71
C ASN A 62 -12.78 11.35 -16.21
N ALA A 63 -13.53 11.00 -15.15
CA ALA A 63 -14.50 11.89 -14.54
C ALA A 63 -13.84 13.06 -13.79
N LEU A 64 -12.70 12.82 -13.14
CA LEU A 64 -12.03 13.82 -12.30
C LEU A 64 -11.01 14.68 -13.06
N PHE A 65 -10.48 14.20 -14.19
CA PHE A 65 -9.49 14.91 -14.98
C PHE A 65 -9.94 15.06 -16.43
N THR A 66 -9.58 14.10 -17.28
CA THR A 66 -9.86 14.05 -18.72
C THR A 66 -9.84 12.60 -19.19
N ASN A 67 -10.44 12.32 -20.35
CA ASN A 67 -10.40 10.98 -20.97
C ASN A 67 -8.99 10.51 -21.40
N ALA A 68 -8.02 11.43 -21.44
CA ALA A 68 -6.63 11.13 -21.74
C ALA A 68 -5.76 11.02 -20.48
N ALA A 69 -6.33 11.27 -19.29
CA ALA A 69 -5.59 11.28 -18.04
C ALA A 69 -5.18 9.86 -17.64
N PHE A 70 -3.96 9.71 -17.13
CA PHE A 70 -3.44 8.43 -16.65
C PHE A 70 -2.37 8.63 -15.58
N ILE A 71 -2.22 7.62 -14.71
CA ILE A 71 -1.15 7.58 -13.71
C ILE A 71 0.10 7.03 -14.39
N GLY A 72 1.10 7.87 -14.62
CA GLY A 72 2.31 7.50 -15.34
C GLY A 72 3.47 7.07 -14.46
N SER A 73 3.53 7.58 -13.22
CA SER A 73 4.58 7.18 -12.29
C SER A 73 4.20 7.37 -10.82
N ILE A 74 4.93 6.66 -9.96
CA ILE A 74 4.85 6.79 -8.50
C ILE A 74 6.26 7.13 -8.02
N ALA A 75 6.47 8.31 -7.49
CA ALA A 75 7.71 8.66 -6.82
C ALA A 75 7.68 8.10 -5.39
N VAL A 76 8.81 7.59 -4.93
CA VAL A 76 8.95 6.93 -3.62
C VAL A 76 10.13 7.50 -2.88
N LYS A 77 9.89 7.88 -1.62
CA LYS A 77 10.94 8.28 -0.69
C LYS A 77 11.26 7.12 0.24
N ALA A 78 12.54 6.82 0.39
CA ALA A 78 13.04 5.68 1.14
C ALA A 78 14.10 6.10 2.16
N THR A 79 14.33 5.25 3.16
CA THR A 79 15.44 5.40 4.09
C THR A 79 16.02 4.02 4.42
N PRO A 80 17.34 3.82 4.23
CA PRO A 80 18.28 4.72 3.54
C PRO A 80 17.97 4.85 2.04
N ASP A 81 18.60 5.81 1.36
CA ASP A 81 18.46 6.02 -0.07
C ASP A 81 18.73 4.73 -0.86
N VAL A 82 17.89 4.48 -1.87
CA VAL A 82 17.92 3.25 -2.66
C VAL A 82 18.36 3.53 -4.09
N ASN A 83 19.37 2.81 -4.56
CA ASN A 83 19.70 2.78 -5.98
C ASN A 83 18.77 1.81 -6.70
N VAL A 84 18.16 2.22 -7.82
CA VAL A 84 17.22 1.36 -8.56
C VAL A 84 17.80 0.07 -9.10
N ARG A 85 19.14 -0.02 -9.29
CA ARG A 85 19.81 -1.27 -9.67
C ARG A 85 19.69 -2.36 -8.60
N ASN A 86 19.32 -1.96 -7.39
CA ASN A 86 19.09 -2.84 -6.25
C ASN A 86 17.61 -3.15 -6.03
N ILE A 87 16.74 -2.80 -7.00
CA ILE A 87 15.30 -3.08 -6.96
C ILE A 87 14.98 -4.06 -8.08
N ALA A 88 14.50 -5.25 -7.73
CA ALA A 88 13.99 -6.21 -8.69
C ALA A 88 12.45 -6.17 -8.72
N ILE A 89 11.88 -5.89 -9.89
CA ILE A 89 10.44 -5.91 -10.13
C ILE A 89 10.01 -7.31 -10.58
N SER A 90 8.90 -7.80 -10.03
CA SER A 90 8.31 -9.09 -10.41
C SER A 90 6.81 -9.11 -10.14
N GLY A 91 6.11 -10.12 -10.67
CA GLY A 91 4.70 -10.37 -10.35
C GLY A 91 3.76 -9.24 -10.77
N VAL A 92 4.10 -8.48 -11.81
CA VAL A 92 3.23 -7.44 -12.38
C VAL A 92 1.97 -8.11 -12.92
N SER A 93 0.80 -7.64 -12.46
CA SER A 93 -0.50 -8.16 -12.87
C SER A 93 -1.59 -7.10 -12.73
N GLY A 94 -2.64 -7.18 -13.53
CA GLY A 94 -3.77 -6.25 -13.52
C GLY A 94 -3.87 -5.41 -14.79
N GLY A 95 -4.29 -4.15 -14.65
CA GLY A 95 -4.57 -3.24 -15.78
C GLY A 95 -3.34 -2.59 -16.42
N VAL A 96 -2.14 -2.86 -15.92
CA VAL A 96 -0.87 -2.42 -16.51
C VAL A 96 0.06 -3.62 -16.65
N VAL A 97 0.74 -3.71 -17.79
CA VAL A 97 1.66 -4.80 -18.14
C VAL A 97 3.12 -4.35 -18.06
N ASP A 98 3.40 -3.13 -18.46
CA ASP A 98 4.74 -2.54 -18.42
C ASP A 98 4.95 -1.76 -17.12
N LEU A 99 5.96 -2.17 -16.35
CA LEU A 99 6.34 -1.50 -15.12
C LEU A 99 7.86 -1.55 -14.96
N ASP A 100 8.46 -0.37 -14.88
CA ASP A 100 9.90 -0.18 -14.74
C ASP A 100 10.21 0.68 -13.50
N VAL A 101 11.49 0.81 -13.18
CA VAL A 101 11.98 1.59 -12.04
C VAL A 101 13.11 2.53 -12.49
N SER A 102 13.02 3.80 -12.10
CA SER A 102 13.97 4.83 -12.50
C SER A 102 14.50 5.61 -11.30
N ASN A 103 15.78 6.02 -11.33
CA ASN A 103 16.37 6.77 -10.22
C ASN A 103 15.73 8.16 -10.12
N GLY A 104 15.39 8.52 -8.89
CA GLY A 104 14.73 9.74 -8.50
C GLY A 104 13.56 10.19 -9.37
N GLY A 105 13.34 11.50 -9.37
CA GLY A 105 12.21 12.14 -10.02
C GLY A 105 10.98 12.19 -9.11
N GLY A 106 10.12 13.16 -9.38
CA GLY A 106 9.12 13.63 -8.44
C GLY A 106 9.27 15.13 -8.22
N PRO A 107 8.29 15.78 -7.60
CA PRO A 107 8.34 17.22 -7.37
C PRO A 107 9.37 17.56 -6.28
N GLY A 108 10.10 18.66 -6.44
CA GLY A 108 11.06 19.14 -5.45
C GLY A 108 12.44 18.45 -5.46
N GLY A 109 12.57 17.25 -6.04
CA GLY A 109 13.87 16.58 -6.25
C GLY A 109 14.36 15.68 -5.11
N ASP A 110 13.64 15.61 -3.99
CA ASP A 110 14.03 14.85 -2.79
C ASP A 110 13.44 13.41 -2.76
N TRP A 111 13.30 12.79 -3.93
CA TRP A 111 12.74 11.46 -4.12
C TRP A 111 13.81 10.49 -4.58
N ASP A 112 13.85 9.29 -3.99
CA ASP A 112 14.92 8.31 -4.21
C ASP A 112 14.78 7.58 -5.54
N PHE A 113 13.56 7.15 -5.85
CA PHE A 113 13.24 6.47 -7.09
C PHE A 113 11.78 6.66 -7.47
N ARG A 114 11.44 6.24 -8.69
CA ARG A 114 10.05 6.14 -9.13
C ARG A 114 9.77 4.82 -9.81
N PHE A 115 8.57 4.29 -9.60
CA PHE A 115 7.98 3.31 -10.49
C PHE A 115 7.41 4.03 -11.71
N VAL A 116 7.78 3.57 -12.89
CA VAL A 116 7.23 4.07 -14.16
C VAL A 116 6.23 3.04 -14.63
N LEU A 117 4.96 3.41 -14.68
CA LEU A 117 3.89 2.57 -15.17
C LEU A 117 3.80 2.68 -16.70
N GLY A 118 3.01 1.78 -17.28
CA GLY A 118 2.66 1.81 -18.69
C GLY A 118 2.05 3.14 -19.16
N GLN A 119 2.05 3.30 -20.48
CA GLN A 119 1.55 4.49 -21.17
C GLN A 119 0.70 4.10 -22.38
N GLY A 120 -0.02 5.08 -22.94
CA GLY A 120 -0.84 4.84 -24.13
C GLY A 120 -1.97 3.87 -23.80
N GLN A 121 -2.04 2.73 -24.48
CA GLN A 121 -3.09 1.72 -24.22
C GLN A 121 -2.81 0.86 -22.98
N ASP A 122 -1.58 0.88 -22.46
CA ASP A 122 -1.20 0.16 -21.24
C ASP A 122 -1.32 1.11 -20.04
N ARG A 123 -2.54 1.33 -19.56
CA ARG A 123 -2.81 2.27 -18.47
C ARG A 123 -4.01 1.81 -17.66
N LEU A 124 -4.04 2.17 -16.39
CA LEU A 124 -5.22 1.93 -15.56
C LEU A 124 -6.41 2.76 -16.06
N LEU A 125 -7.53 2.07 -16.30
CA LEU A 125 -8.83 2.66 -16.54
C LEU A 125 -9.63 2.76 -15.23
N ALA A 126 -10.88 3.22 -15.33
CA ALA A 126 -11.74 3.38 -14.16
C ALA A 126 -11.99 2.05 -13.45
N ASN A 127 -11.76 2.04 -12.14
CA ASN A 127 -11.86 0.89 -11.24
C ASN A 127 -10.91 -0.27 -11.59
N GLU A 128 -9.80 0.02 -12.25
CA GLU A 128 -8.74 -0.95 -12.50
C GLU A 128 -7.61 -0.82 -11.48
N SER A 129 -6.93 -1.93 -11.25
CA SER A 129 -5.77 -2.00 -10.37
C SER A 129 -4.60 -2.68 -11.04
N VAL A 130 -3.39 -2.32 -10.63
CA VAL A 130 -2.16 -3.05 -10.92
C VAL A 130 -1.50 -3.44 -9.60
N THR A 131 -1.01 -4.67 -9.55
CA THR A 131 -0.23 -5.21 -8.43
C THR A 131 1.13 -5.65 -8.92
N TRP A 132 2.18 -5.31 -8.17
CA TRP A 132 3.54 -5.74 -8.44
C TRP A 132 4.33 -5.95 -7.16
N THR A 133 5.43 -6.66 -7.28
CA THR A 133 6.38 -6.91 -6.19
C THR A 133 7.72 -6.23 -6.49
N ALA A 134 8.22 -5.44 -5.54
CA ALA A 134 9.56 -4.88 -5.56
C ALA A 134 10.41 -5.55 -4.48
N THR A 135 11.52 -6.16 -4.87
CA THR A 135 12.48 -6.79 -3.96
C THR A 135 13.75 -5.94 -3.89
N PHE A 136 14.09 -5.48 -2.68
CA PHE A 136 15.26 -4.66 -2.43
C PHE A 136 16.47 -5.52 -2.07
N ALA A 137 17.65 -5.26 -2.65
CA ALA A 137 18.83 -6.13 -2.46
C ALA A 137 19.41 -6.11 -1.02
N SER A 138 19.14 -5.06 -0.24
CA SER A 138 19.66 -4.92 1.12
C SER A 138 18.87 -5.76 2.12
N ALA A 139 19.57 -6.57 2.92
CA ALA A 139 19.00 -7.32 4.04
C ALA A 139 18.62 -6.43 5.24
N SER A 140 19.13 -5.19 5.29
CA SER A 140 18.67 -4.16 6.22
C SER A 140 17.38 -3.55 5.67
N GLN A 141 16.34 -3.52 6.51
CA GLN A 141 14.98 -3.12 6.17
C GLN A 141 14.95 -1.69 5.61
N VAL A 142 14.85 -1.54 4.29
CA VAL A 142 14.52 -0.27 3.63
C VAL A 142 13.14 0.13 4.13
N THR A 143 12.99 1.34 4.65
CA THR A 143 11.67 1.89 4.98
C THR A 143 11.23 2.79 3.85
N LEU A 144 10.00 2.64 3.39
CA LEU A 144 9.38 3.54 2.43
C LEU A 144 8.57 4.56 3.25
N ASN A 145 8.93 5.82 3.12
CA ASN A 145 8.42 6.88 3.99
C ASN A 145 7.25 7.63 3.37
N ASP A 146 7.26 7.76 2.05
CA ASP A 146 6.38 8.66 1.34
C ASP A 146 6.19 8.26 -0.12
N TYR A 147 5.06 8.64 -0.70
CA TYR A 147 4.66 8.30 -2.06
C TYR A 147 3.94 9.48 -2.73
N ALA A 148 4.32 9.80 -3.96
CA ALA A 148 3.60 10.77 -4.78
C ALA A 148 3.21 10.18 -6.14
N LEU A 149 1.96 10.39 -6.55
CA LEU A 149 1.48 9.96 -7.86
C LEU A 149 1.61 11.05 -8.91
N HIS A 150 2.10 10.69 -10.08
CA HIS A 150 2.13 11.56 -11.25
C HIS A 150 0.98 11.24 -12.19
N VAL A 151 0.07 12.19 -12.36
CA VAL A 151 -0.98 12.13 -13.38
C VAL A 151 -0.55 12.91 -14.60
N GLN A 152 -0.60 12.27 -15.75
CA GLN A 152 -0.26 12.82 -17.06
C GLN A 152 -1.49 12.83 -17.98
N GLY A 153 -1.38 13.47 -19.14
CA GLY A 153 -2.48 13.53 -20.11
C GLY A 153 -3.57 14.54 -19.73
N LEU A 154 -3.24 15.52 -18.90
CA LEU A 154 -4.15 16.61 -18.55
C LEU A 154 -4.22 17.65 -19.68
N THR A 155 -5.25 18.47 -19.69
CA THR A 155 -5.36 19.57 -20.66
C THR A 155 -4.31 20.67 -20.42
N ASN A 156 -4.12 21.55 -21.40
CA ASN A 156 -3.27 22.74 -21.21
C ASN A 156 -3.76 23.64 -20.05
N ALA A 157 -5.07 23.74 -19.85
CA ALA A 157 -5.65 24.52 -18.75
C ALA A 157 -5.36 23.90 -17.38
N GLN A 158 -5.18 22.58 -17.33
CA GLN A 158 -4.82 21.82 -16.13
C GLN A 158 -3.30 21.63 -15.96
N GLY A 159 -2.47 22.27 -16.79
CA GLY A 159 -1.01 22.21 -16.65
C GLY A 159 -0.34 20.97 -17.26
N LYS A 160 -1.04 20.19 -18.10
CA LYS A 160 -0.58 18.96 -18.79
C LYS A 160 -0.27 17.75 -17.91
N SER A 161 0.26 17.96 -16.70
CA SER A 161 0.49 16.92 -15.70
C SER A 161 0.60 17.52 -14.30
N ALA A 162 0.35 16.73 -13.28
CA ALA A 162 0.46 17.15 -11.89
C ALA A 162 0.87 15.98 -10.98
N TRP A 163 1.43 16.30 -9.82
CA TRP A 163 1.82 15.39 -8.77
C TRP A 163 0.89 15.54 -7.57
N TYR A 164 0.52 14.43 -6.97
CA TYR A 164 -0.40 14.37 -5.84
C TYR A 164 0.25 13.61 -4.70
N GLU A 165 0.09 14.12 -3.49
CA GLU A 165 0.57 13.48 -2.27
C GLU A 165 -0.41 12.43 -1.76
N ASN A 166 0.13 11.49 -1.00
CA ASN A 166 -0.64 10.47 -0.33
C ASN A 166 -1.29 11.02 0.94
N SER A 167 -2.56 10.69 1.14
CA SER A 167 -3.25 10.88 2.41
C SER A 167 -3.48 9.51 3.05
N ILE A 168 -2.93 9.31 4.24
CA ILE A 168 -3.03 8.03 4.94
C ILE A 168 -4.43 7.90 5.54
N VAL A 169 -5.26 7.06 4.93
CA VAL A 169 -6.54 6.63 5.52
C VAL A 169 -6.31 5.32 6.25
N THR A 170 -5.89 5.40 7.52
CA THR A 170 -5.85 4.20 8.37
C THR A 170 -7.28 3.71 8.62
N THR A 171 -7.73 2.71 7.86
CA THR A 171 -8.90 1.92 8.28
C THR A 171 -8.40 0.81 9.19
N PRO A 172 -8.67 0.87 10.52
CA PRO A 172 -8.26 -0.20 11.42
C PRO A 172 -9.03 -1.48 11.08
N VAL A 173 -8.39 -2.39 10.35
CA VAL A 173 -8.88 -3.76 10.16
C VAL A 173 -8.63 -4.52 11.46
N PRO A 174 -9.65 -5.11 12.11
CA PRO A 174 -9.43 -5.87 13.34
C PRO A 174 -8.56 -7.10 13.04
N GLU A 175 -7.42 -7.18 13.72
CA GLU A 175 -6.49 -8.28 13.56
C GLU A 175 -7.17 -9.64 13.85
N PRO A 176 -6.72 -10.76 13.24
CA PRO A 176 -7.16 -12.10 13.62
C PRO A 176 -6.99 -12.36 15.12
N SER A 177 -5.96 -11.77 15.74
CA SER A 177 -5.70 -11.80 17.18
C SER A 177 -6.83 -11.12 17.98
N ALA A 178 -7.42 -10.03 17.47
CA ALA A 178 -8.54 -9.33 18.09
C ALA A 178 -9.81 -10.20 18.09
N TRP A 179 -10.04 -10.96 17.01
CA TRP A 179 -11.12 -11.96 16.96
C TRP A 179 -10.87 -13.13 17.91
N CYS A 180 -9.62 -13.58 18.04
CA CYS A 180 -9.24 -14.61 19.00
C CYS A 180 -9.40 -14.13 20.45
N MET A 181 -9.03 -12.90 20.77
CA MET A 181 -9.23 -12.30 22.10
C MET A 181 -10.72 -12.09 22.41
N LEU A 182 -11.51 -11.68 21.41
CA LEU A 182 -12.97 -11.60 21.52
C LEU A 182 -13.57 -12.99 21.81
N LEU A 183 -13.16 -14.02 21.05
CA LEU A 183 -13.59 -15.41 21.27
C LEU A 183 -13.14 -15.94 22.63
N ALA A 184 -11.91 -15.68 23.05
CA ALA A 184 -11.40 -16.08 24.35
C ALA A 184 -12.19 -15.40 25.50
N GLY A 185 -12.50 -14.11 25.36
CA GLY A 185 -13.36 -13.38 26.28
C GLY A 185 -14.78 -13.96 26.36
N LEU A 186 -15.37 -14.32 25.21
CA LEU A 186 -16.69 -14.96 25.15
C LEU A 186 -16.70 -16.36 25.79
N ILE A 187 -15.64 -17.15 25.60
CA ILE A 187 -15.49 -18.47 26.23
C ILE A 187 -15.35 -18.33 27.75
N LEU A 188 -14.59 -17.34 28.24
CA LEU A 188 -14.46 -17.03 29.66
C LEU A 188 -15.79 -16.60 30.29
N LEU A 189 -16.58 -15.76 29.61
CA LEU A 189 -17.90 -15.34 30.06
C LEU A 189 -18.90 -16.51 30.07
N ALA A 190 -18.89 -17.36 29.06
CA ALA A 190 -19.77 -18.52 29.00
C ALA A 190 -19.46 -19.55 30.12
N THR A 191 -18.18 -19.75 30.44
CA THR A 191 -17.75 -20.70 31.48
C THR A 191 -18.00 -20.17 32.90
N THR A 192 -17.81 -18.88 33.13
CA THR A 192 -18.13 -18.23 34.42
C THR A 192 -19.64 -18.21 34.68
N ARG A 193 -20.47 -17.92 33.67
CA ARG A 193 -21.93 -17.95 33.80
C ARG A 193 -22.48 -19.36 34.08
N ARG A 194 -21.87 -20.41 33.51
CA ARG A 194 -22.21 -21.82 33.82
C ARG A 194 -21.82 -22.25 35.23
N ARG A 195 -20.78 -21.65 35.82
CA ARG A 195 -20.40 -21.92 37.22
C ARG A 195 -21.37 -21.28 38.22
N LEU A 196 -21.84 -20.07 37.94
CA LEU A 196 -22.80 -19.37 38.79
C LEU A 196 -24.20 -19.99 38.76
N ALA A 197 -24.60 -20.62 37.64
CA ALA A 197 -25.88 -21.30 37.51
C ALA A 197 -25.94 -22.71 38.15
N LYS A 198 -24.84 -23.22 38.69
CA LYS A 198 -24.74 -24.52 39.38
C LYS A 198 -24.65 -24.39 40.91
N ILE A 199 -24.88 -23.19 41.45
CA ILE A 199 -25.09 -22.89 42.87
C ILE A 199 -26.57 -22.54 43.01
#